data_AF-A0A1A9UCL4-F1
#
_entry.id   AF-A0A1A9UCL4-F1
#
_cell.length_a   1.000
_cell.length_b   1.000
_cell.length_c   1.000
_cell.angle_alpha   90.00
_cell.angle_beta   90.00
_cell.angle_gamma   90.00
#
_symmetry.space_group_name_H-M   'P 1'
#
loop_
_entity.id
_entity.type
_entity.pdbx_description
1 polymer ?
#
loop_
_entity_poly.entity_id
_entity_poly.type
_entity_poly.pdbx_seq_one_letter_code
_entity_poly.pdbx_strand_id
1 'polypeptide(L)'
;MELIPEEDVIKLFGCTDLDRIYSKNVGQFEGFIDEQLTITGDNAAVYVRMRHRNGQIHNRLIVDKSGVQFRGINTFDIKDPETGVVFTTHRPHYNMPKGANMLLKKLSFDYSSRE
;
A
#
# COMPACT_ATOMS: atom_id res chain seq x y z
N MET A 1 -5.19 -23.34 2.71
CA MET A 1 -3.91 -22.68 3.02
C MET A 1 -2.83 -23.73 2.90
N GLU A 2 -1.72 -23.37 2.29
CA GLU A 2 -0.55 -24.23 2.07
C GLU A 2 0.68 -23.42 2.48
N LEU A 3 1.55 -24.04 3.28
CA LEU A 3 2.86 -23.48 3.58
C LEU A 3 3.84 -24.06 2.56
N ILE A 4 4.69 -23.23 1.97
CA ILE A 4 5.73 -23.64 1.03
C ILE A 4 7.06 -23.25 1.69
N PRO A 5 7.61 -24.09 2.59
CA PRO A 5 8.79 -23.76 3.38
C PRO A 5 10.01 -23.43 2.53
N GLU A 6 10.12 -24.04 1.35
CA GLU A 6 11.26 -23.87 0.43
C GLU A 6 11.35 -22.45 -0.11
N GLU A 7 10.23 -21.73 -0.14
CA GLU A 7 10.08 -20.38 -0.70
C GLU A 7 9.76 -19.34 0.40
N ASP A 8 9.70 -19.75 1.67
CA ASP A 8 9.24 -18.93 2.82
C ASP A 8 7.89 -18.21 2.56
N VAL A 9 7.00 -18.85 1.79
CA VAL A 9 5.68 -18.28 1.47
C VAL A 9 4.53 -19.10 2.04
N ILE A 10 3.44 -18.39 2.28
CA ILE A 10 2.16 -18.96 2.63
C ILE A 10 1.18 -18.68 1.50
N LYS A 11 0.64 -19.74 0.90
CA LYS A 11 -0.37 -19.65 -0.14
C LYS A 11 -1.77 -19.80 0.45
N LEU A 12 -2.60 -18.78 0.25
CA LEU A 12 -3.99 -18.76 0.70
C LEU A 12 -4.90 -19.07 -0.49
N PHE A 13 -5.96 -19.86 -0.26
CA PHE A 13 -6.90 -20.26 -1.31
C PHE A 13 -8.33 -19.89 -0.89
N GLY A 14 -9.13 -19.45 -1.87
CA GLY A 14 -10.54 -19.12 -1.64
C GLY A 14 -10.74 -17.99 -0.59
N CYS A 15 -11.88 -18.02 0.10
CA CYS A 15 -12.15 -17.12 1.23
C CYS A 15 -11.39 -17.63 2.45
N THR A 16 -10.18 -17.11 2.69
CA THR A 16 -9.41 -17.41 3.90
C THR A 16 -9.68 -16.34 4.95
N ASP A 17 -10.30 -16.74 6.06
CA ASP A 17 -10.41 -15.90 7.26
C ASP A 17 -9.18 -16.13 8.14
N LEU A 18 -8.28 -15.15 8.18
CA LEU A 18 -7.09 -15.17 9.04
C LEU A 18 -7.42 -14.68 10.47
N ASP A 19 -8.70 -14.51 10.80
CA ASP A 19 -9.23 -13.92 12.02
C ASP A 19 -8.54 -12.58 12.34
N ARG A 20 -7.66 -12.55 13.34
CA ARG A 20 -6.93 -11.36 13.76
C ARG A 20 -5.45 -11.51 13.49
N ILE A 21 -4.99 -10.83 12.44
CA ILE A 21 -3.55 -10.61 12.24
C ILE A 21 -3.14 -9.43 13.12
N TYR A 22 -2.37 -9.72 14.17
CA TYR A 22 -1.77 -8.71 15.02
C TYR A 22 -0.39 -8.32 14.46
N SER A 23 -0.32 -7.19 13.76
CA SER A 23 0.98 -6.56 13.48
C SER A 23 1.45 -5.82 14.73
N LYS A 24 2.74 -5.95 15.09
CA LYS A 24 3.36 -5.21 16.20
C LYS A 24 3.11 -3.71 16.07
N ASN A 25 3.09 -3.24 14.82
CA ASN A 25 2.75 -1.87 14.44
C ASN A 25 1.47 -1.90 13.59
N VAL A 26 0.38 -1.38 14.14
CA VAL A 26 -0.95 -1.43 13.51
C VAL A 26 -0.91 -0.80 12.11
N GLY A 27 -1.26 -1.59 11.09
CA GLY A 27 -1.32 -1.12 9.70
C GLY A 27 0.02 -1.04 8.99
N GLN A 28 1.09 -1.55 9.59
CA GLN A 28 2.39 -1.65 8.95
C GLN A 28 2.58 -3.05 8.34
N PHE A 29 2.97 -3.05 7.07
CA PHE A 29 3.51 -4.20 6.37
C PHE A 29 5.00 -3.94 6.16
N GLU A 30 5.84 -4.90 6.52
CA GLU A 30 7.29 -4.81 6.40
C GLU A 30 7.79 -6.04 5.64
N GLY A 31 8.73 -5.84 4.72
CA GLY A 31 9.55 -6.89 4.14
C GLY A 31 10.95 -6.87 4.76
N PHE A 32 11.82 -7.77 4.33
CA PHE A 32 13.23 -7.75 4.73
C PHE A 32 14.06 -6.90 3.75
N ILE A 33 15.25 -6.46 4.17
CA ILE A 33 16.07 -5.52 3.37
C ILE A 33 16.40 -6.07 1.98
N ASP A 34 16.64 -7.38 1.89
CA ASP A 34 16.99 -8.08 0.65
C ASP A 34 15.80 -8.84 0.03
N GLU A 35 14.60 -8.73 0.62
CA GLU A 35 13.41 -9.44 0.15
C GLU A 35 12.20 -8.52 0.01
N GLN A 36 11.71 -8.40 -1.22
CA GLN A 36 10.54 -7.60 -1.52
C GLN A 36 9.28 -8.25 -0.95
N LEU A 37 8.57 -7.52 -0.08
CA LEU A 37 7.22 -7.90 0.30
C LEU A 37 6.29 -7.82 -0.91
N THR A 38 5.70 -8.95 -1.29
CA THR A 38 4.75 -9.03 -2.40
C THR A 38 3.37 -9.43 -1.90
N ILE A 39 2.35 -8.66 -2.30
CA ILE A 39 0.95 -8.96 -2.06
C ILE A 39 0.25 -8.96 -3.42
N THR A 40 -0.22 -10.13 -3.85
CA THR A 40 -0.87 -10.32 -5.16
C THR A 40 -2.18 -11.07 -5.01
N GLY A 41 -3.10 -10.81 -5.94
CA GLY A 41 -4.33 -11.58 -6.09
C GLY A 41 -4.35 -12.24 -7.47
N ASP A 42 -4.57 -13.55 -7.52
CA ASP A 42 -4.71 -14.27 -8.79
C ASP A 42 -6.14 -14.11 -9.32
N ASN A 43 -6.26 -13.34 -10.41
CA ASN A 43 -7.52 -12.93 -11.04
C ASN A 43 -8.58 -12.37 -10.05
N ALA A 44 -8.12 -11.81 -8.93
CA ALA A 44 -8.95 -11.32 -7.84
C ALA A 44 -8.35 -10.04 -7.24
N ALA A 45 -9.21 -9.18 -6.69
CA ALA A 45 -8.78 -7.98 -5.99
C ALA A 45 -8.29 -8.31 -4.57
N VAL A 46 -7.27 -7.60 -4.11
CA VAL A 46 -6.79 -7.64 -2.72
C VAL A 46 -7.37 -6.46 -1.96
N TYR A 47 -7.99 -6.74 -0.81
CA TYR A 47 -8.54 -5.73 0.09
C TYR A 47 -7.86 -5.80 1.46
N VAL A 48 -7.15 -4.75 1.84
CA VAL A 48 -6.69 -4.57 3.21
C VAL A 48 -7.68 -3.72 3.97
N ARG A 49 -8.32 -4.35 4.95
CA ARG A 49 -9.33 -3.75 5.82
C ARG A 49 -8.79 -3.58 7.22
N MET A 50 -8.88 -2.37 7.74
CA MET A 50 -8.47 -2.09 9.12
C MET A 50 -9.70 -1.78 9.97
N ARG A 51 -9.79 -2.48 11.10
CA ARG A 51 -10.79 -2.21 12.14
C ARG A 51 -10.28 -1.12 13.07
N HIS A 52 -11.03 -0.02 13.14
CA HIS A 52 -10.75 1.05 14.10
C HIS A 52 -11.23 0.69 15.50
N ARG A 53 -10.69 1.37 16.53
CA ARG A 53 -11.11 1.19 17.93
C ARG A 53 -12.60 1.46 18.16
N ASN A 54 -13.22 2.28 17.30
CA ASN A 54 -14.67 2.55 17.31
C ASN A 54 -15.52 1.46 16.63
N GLY A 55 -14.91 0.34 16.21
CA GLY A 55 -15.60 -0.79 15.60
C GLY A 55 -15.83 -0.68 14.09
N GLN A 56 -15.61 0.47 13.47
CA GLN A 56 -15.77 0.64 12.02
C GLN A 56 -14.64 -0.04 11.24
N ILE A 57 -14.99 -0.72 10.15
CA ILE A 57 -14.05 -1.34 9.22
C ILE A 57 -13.98 -0.48 7.96
N HIS A 58 -12.77 -0.05 7.60
CA HIS A 58 -12.54 0.74 6.40
C HIS A 58 -11.54 0.04 5.49
N ASN A 59 -11.84 0.00 4.18
CA ASN A 59 -10.85 -0.40 3.17
C ASN A 59 -9.76 0.67 3.16
N ARG A 60 -8.52 0.29 3.47
CA ARG A 60 -7.37 1.21 3.51
C ARG A 60 -6.48 1.06 2.29
N LEU A 61 -6.37 -0.15 1.77
CA LEU A 61 -5.68 -0.47 0.51
C LEU A 61 -6.55 -1.40 -0.33
N ILE A 62 -6.70 -1.08 -1.60
CA ILE A 62 -7.33 -1.90 -2.63
C ILE A 62 -6.32 -2.07 -3.75
N VAL A 63 -6.05 -3.31 -4.15
CA VAL A 63 -5.25 -3.64 -5.32
C VAL A 63 -6.13 -4.45 -6.25
N ASP A 64 -6.47 -3.89 -7.41
CA ASP A 64 -7.29 -4.55 -8.42
C ASP A 64 -6.84 -4.15 -9.84
N LYS A 65 -7.61 -4.59 -10.86
CA LYS A 65 -7.29 -4.31 -12.27
C LYS A 65 -7.33 -2.81 -12.62
N SER A 66 -7.95 -1.96 -11.79
CA SER A 66 -7.94 -0.50 -11.93
C SER A 66 -6.71 0.17 -11.30
N GLY A 67 -5.90 -0.58 -10.55
CA GLY A 67 -4.66 -0.13 -9.94
C GLY A 67 -4.65 -0.25 -8.42
N VAL A 68 -3.77 0.55 -7.79
CA VAL A 68 -3.58 0.60 -6.33
C VAL A 68 -4.24 1.85 -5.76
N GLN A 69 -5.15 1.66 -4.80
CA GLN A 69 -5.87 2.75 -4.14
C GLN A 69 -5.65 2.72 -2.64
N PHE A 70 -5.23 3.85 -2.07
CA PHE A 70 -5.20 4.09 -0.63
C PHE A 70 -6.36 4.99 -0.21
N ARG A 71 -7.05 4.67 0.88
CA ARG A 71 -8.21 5.46 1.37
C ARG A 71 -8.12 5.79 2.85
N GLY A 72 -8.50 7.04 3.18
CA GLY A 72 -8.59 7.53 4.56
C GLY A 72 -7.25 7.61 5.31
N ILE A 73 -6.12 7.56 4.61
CA ILE A 73 -4.79 7.65 5.20
C ILE A 73 -4.36 9.11 5.38
N ASN A 74 -3.65 9.41 6.47
CA ASN A 74 -3.16 10.77 6.75
C ASN A 74 -1.84 11.05 6.02
N THR A 75 -0.97 10.06 5.95
CA THR A 75 0.36 10.14 5.34
C THR A 75 0.64 8.87 4.55
N PHE A 76 1.37 9.02 3.46
CA PHE A 76 1.91 7.93 2.67
C PHE A 76 3.33 8.32 2.30
N ASP A 77 4.28 7.51 2.73
CA ASP A 77 5.71 7.71 2.50
C ASP A 77 6.27 6.47 1.81
N ILE A 78 7.00 6.68 0.72
CA ILE A 78 7.88 5.66 0.14
C ILE A 78 9.29 6.04 0.52
N LYS A 79 10.04 5.09 1.08
CA LYS A 79 11.41 5.27 1.54
C LYS A 79 12.30 4.28 0.83
N ASP A 80 13.40 4.78 0.31
CA ASP A 80 14.54 3.99 -0.09
C ASP A 80 15.47 3.85 1.13
N PRO A 81 15.97 2.64 1.46
CA PRO A 81 16.79 2.42 2.64
C PRO A 81 18.09 3.24 2.67
N GLU A 82 18.67 3.53 1.50
CA GLU A 82 19.95 4.23 1.37
C GLU A 82 19.79 5.75 1.31
N THR A 83 18.79 6.21 0.56
CA THR A 83 18.59 7.62 0.22
C THR A 83 17.47 8.31 1.02
N GLY A 84 16.67 7.54 1.77
CA GLY A 84 15.61 8.05 2.63
C GLY A 84 14.27 8.22 1.91
N VAL A 85 13.49 9.26 2.25
CA VAL A 85 12.13 9.44 1.71
C VAL A 85 12.19 9.82 0.23
N VAL A 86 11.76 8.92 -0.66
CA VAL A 86 11.69 9.17 -2.12
C VAL A 86 10.33 9.71 -2.56
N PHE A 87 9.27 9.44 -1.80
CA PHE A 87 7.95 10.01 -2.04
C PHE A 87 7.23 10.26 -0.73
N THR A 88 6.48 11.36 -0.65
CA THR A 88 5.60 11.60 0.50
C THR A 88 4.37 12.44 0.15
N THR A 89 3.24 12.12 0.78
CA THR A 89 2.02 12.94 0.69
C THR A 89 1.93 14.05 1.76
N HIS A 90 2.76 14.04 2.80
CA HIS A 90 2.61 14.95 3.95
C HIS A 90 3.37 16.29 3.80
N ARG A 91 4.18 16.46 2.75
CA ARG A 91 4.85 17.73 2.40
C ARG A 91 4.89 18.00 0.89
N PRO A 92 3.74 18.20 0.24
CA PRO A 92 3.78 18.54 -1.17
C PRO A 92 4.24 20.00 -1.33
N HIS A 93 5.44 20.20 -1.89
CA HIS A 93 5.89 21.53 -2.29
C HIS A 93 5.21 21.90 -3.62
N TYR A 94 4.33 22.90 -3.60
CA TYR A 94 3.73 23.48 -4.79
C TYR A 94 4.13 24.95 -4.92
N ASN A 95 4.69 25.33 -6.06
CA ASN A 95 4.80 26.73 -6.42
C ASN A 95 3.50 27.15 -7.11
N MET A 96 2.72 28.00 -6.44
CA MET A 96 1.47 28.53 -6.99
C MET A 96 1.79 29.70 -7.93
N PRO A 97 1.44 29.61 -9.23
CA PRO A 97 1.62 30.72 -10.15
C PRO A 97 0.82 31.93 -9.69
N LYS A 98 1.36 33.14 -9.88
CA LYS A 98 0.70 34.39 -9.51
C LYS A 98 -0.65 34.48 -10.24
N GLY A 99 -1.75 34.59 -9.49
CA GLY A 99 -3.12 34.68 -10.02
C GLY A 99 -3.88 33.35 -10.13
N ALA A 100 -3.29 32.21 -9.76
CA ALA A 100 -4.05 30.99 -9.57
C ALA A 100 -4.93 31.10 -8.31
N ASN A 101 -6.17 30.62 -8.37
CA ASN A 101 -7.10 30.59 -7.22
C ASN A 101 -7.54 29.16 -6.85
N MET A 102 -7.18 28.15 -7.65
CA MET A 102 -7.56 26.76 -7.45
C MET A 102 -6.46 25.83 -7.98
N LEU A 103 -6.17 24.77 -7.22
CA LEU A 103 -5.26 23.69 -7.59
C LEU A 103 -6.04 22.38 -7.65
N LEU A 104 -6.04 21.75 -8.83
CA LEU A 104 -6.57 20.40 -9.05
C LEU A 104 -5.40 19.48 -9.40
N LYS A 105 -5.17 18.44 -8.59
CA LYS A 105 -4.07 17.48 -8.81
C LYS A 105 -4.62 16.12 -9.25
N LYS A 106 -4.11 15.63 -10.38
CA LYS A 106 -4.25 14.24 -10.84
C LYS A 106 -2.88 13.58 -10.72
N LEU A 107 -2.80 12.44 -10.02
CA LEU A 107 -1.58 11.63 -9.94
C LEU A 107 -1.61 10.61 -11.08
N SER A 108 -0.54 10.57 -11.87
CA SER A 108 -0.26 9.53 -12.86
C SER A 108 1.11 8.96 -12.56
N PHE A 109 1.20 7.63 -12.43
CA PHE A 109 2.46 6.91 -12.25
C PHE A 109 2.83 6.31 -13.60
N ASP A 110 3.93 6.78 -14.20
CA ASP A 110 4.53 6.15 -15.38
C ASP A 110 5.67 5.25 -14.90
N TYR A 111 5.55 3.95 -15.17
CA TYR A 111 6.65 3.00 -15.03
C TYR A 111 7.45 3.00 -16.34
N SER A 112 8.68 3.51 -16.29
CA SER A 112 9.68 3.24 -17.34
C SER A 112 10.55 2.08 -16.86
N SER A 113 10.36 0.90 -17.45
CA SER A 113 11.36 -0.16 -17.41
C SER A 113 12.58 0.33 -18.19
N ARG A 114 13.72 0.48 -17.51
CA ARG A 114 15.00 0.58 -18.21
C ARG A 114 15.36 -0.82 -18.70
N GLU A 115 15.61 -0.91 -20.01
CA GLU A 115 16.16 -2.07 -20.72
C GLU A 115 17.56 -2.45 -20.18
#